data_AF-A0A5E4KT88-F1
#
_entry.id   AF-A0A5E4KT88-F1
#
_cell.length_a   1.000
_cell.length_b   1.000
_cell.length_c   1.000
_cell.angle_alpha   90.00
_cell.angle_beta   90.00
_cell.angle_gamma   90.00
#
_symmetry.space_group_name_H-M   'P 1'
#
loop_
_entity.id
_entity.type
_entity.pdbx_description
1 polymer ?
#
loop_
_entity_poly.entity_id
_entity_poly.type
_entity_poly.pdbx_seq_one_letter_code
_entity_poly.pdbx_strand_id
1 'polypeptide(L)' 'MPIEGFVEYKRREYCNDIECPIQVTMNKKIQGSADYNDLRETCMKNCLHTTYEFHHWLIEKGYLLLRPK' A
#
# COMPACT_ATOMS: atom_id res chain seq x y z
N MET A 1 8.09 -1.80 15.87
CA MET A 1 7.82 -2.56 17.11
C MET A 1 6.33 -2.62 17.22
N PRO A 2 5.72 -3.81 17.27
CA PRO A 2 4.29 -3.93 17.46
C PRO A 2 3.90 -3.18 18.73
N ILE A 3 2.85 -2.35 18.64
CA ILE A 3 2.29 -1.65 19.79
C ILE A 3 1.15 -2.52 20.31
N GLU A 4 1.22 -2.92 21.58
CA GLU A 4 0.20 -3.76 22.20
C GLU A 4 -1.19 -3.11 22.09
N GLY A 5 -2.18 -3.88 21.62
CA GLY A 5 -3.54 -3.39 21.37
C GLY A 5 -3.77 -2.73 20.01
N PHE A 6 -2.74 -2.61 19.16
CA PHE A 6 -2.85 -2.02 17.81
C PHE A 6 -2.56 -3.05 16.71
N VAL A 7 -3.22 -2.88 15.56
CA VAL A 7 -2.89 -3.58 14.33
C VAL A 7 -2.02 -2.68 13.44
N GLU A 8 -0.95 -3.23 12.89
CA GLU A 8 -0.08 -2.51 11.96
C GLU A 8 -0.62 -2.59 10.53
N TYR A 9 -0.51 -1.48 9.79
CA TYR A 9 -0.79 -1.44 8.36
C TYR A 9 0.12 -2.42 7.60
N LYS A 10 -0.46 -3.27 6.75
CA LYS A 10 0.29 -4.23 5.94
C LYS A 10 0.67 -3.61 4.60
N ARG A 11 1.88 -3.93 4.14
CA ARG A 11 2.38 -3.45 2.85
C ARG A 11 1.40 -3.84 1.73
N ARG A 12 1.01 -2.84 0.91
CA ARG A 12 0.06 -2.97 -0.21
C ARG A 12 -1.39 -3.24 0.19
N GLU A 13 -1.74 -3.19 1.48
CA GLU A 13 -3.11 -3.43 1.93
C GLU A 13 -4.09 -2.45 1.29
N TYR A 14 -3.78 -1.15 1.29
CA TYR A 14 -4.59 -0.14 0.61
C TYR A 14 -4.81 -0.46 -0.87
N CYS A 15 -3.72 -0.67 -1.61
CA CYS A 15 -3.79 -0.91 -3.06
C CYS A 15 -4.53 -2.21 -3.41
N ASN A 16 -4.50 -3.22 -2.54
CA ASN A 16 -5.27 -4.44 -2.73
C ASN A 16 -6.75 -4.22 -2.42
N ASP A 17 -7.07 -3.50 -1.35
CA ASP A 17 -8.46 -3.23 -0.93
C ASP A 17 -9.24 -2.42 -1.97
N ILE A 18 -8.58 -1.43 -2.60
CA ILE A 18 -9.20 -0.62 -3.68
C ILE A 18 -9.04 -1.21 -5.08
N GLU A 19 -8.52 -2.44 -5.18
CA GLU A 19 -8.28 -3.13 -6.46
C GLU A 19 -7.44 -2.30 -7.46
N CYS A 20 -6.39 -1.63 -6.98
CA CYS A 20 -5.50 -0.83 -7.82
C CYS A 20 -5.01 -1.66 -9.02
N PRO A 21 -5.18 -1.19 -10.27
CA PRO A 21 -4.93 -2.01 -11.46
C PRO A 21 -3.46 -2.44 -11.58
N ILE A 22 -2.54 -1.58 -11.13
CA ILE A 22 -1.10 -1.89 -11.07
C ILE A 22 -0.84 -3.00 -10.05
N GLN A 23 -1.43 -2.91 -8.84
CA GLN A 23 -1.23 -3.90 -7.79
C GLN A 23 -1.86 -5.24 -8.15
N VAL A 24 -3.07 -5.26 -8.71
CA VAL A 24 -3.76 -6.47 -9.17
C VAL A 24 -2.94 -7.19 -10.25
N THR A 25 -2.33 -6.43 -11.16
CA THR A 25 -1.44 -7.00 -12.19
C THR A 25 -0.14 -7.51 -11.56
N MET A 26 0.46 -6.73 -10.65
CA MET A 26 1.72 -7.07 -9.99
C MET A 26 1.59 -8.32 -9.09
N ASN A 27 0.43 -8.56 -8.47
CA ASN A 27 0.15 -9.76 -7.67
C ASN A 27 0.24 -11.07 -8.49
N LYS A 28 0.09 -10.99 -9.82
CA LYS A 28 0.20 -12.14 -10.73
C LYS A 28 1.64 -12.44 -11.14
N LYS A 29 2.60 -11.60 -10.75
CA LYS A 29 4.00 -11.71 -11.13
C LYS A 29 4.83 -12.33 -10.01
N ILE A 30 5.92 -13.00 -10.38
CA ILE A 30 6.87 -13.54 -9.40
C ILE A 30 7.56 -12.36 -8.72
N GLN A 31 7.55 -12.33 -7.39
CA GLN A 31 8.19 -11.24 -6.66
C GLN A 31 9.67 -11.12 -7.05
N GLY A 32 10.06 -9.93 -7.49
CA GLY A 32 11.45 -9.62 -7.88
C GLY A 32 11.82 -9.97 -9.32
N SER A 33 10.92 -10.55 -10.12
CA SER A 33 11.14 -10.68 -11.57
C SER A 33 11.22 -9.33 -12.26
N ALA A 34 11.73 -9.30 -13.50
CA ALA A 34 11.84 -8.08 -14.29
C ALA A 34 10.47 -7.38 -14.44
N ASP A 35 9.44 -8.11 -14.86
CA ASP A 35 8.08 -7.59 -15.04
C ASP A 35 7.41 -7.16 -13.72
N TYR A 36 7.74 -7.78 -12.59
CA TYR A 36 7.32 -7.29 -11.27
C TYR A 36 8.00 -5.95 -10.94
N ASN A 37 9.29 -5.83 -11.21
CA ASN A 37 10.07 -4.62 -10.89
C ASN A 37 9.67 -3.44 -11.77
N ASP A 38 9.36 -3.67 -13.05
CA ASP A 38 8.85 -2.65 -13.96
C ASP A 38 7.53 -2.05 -13.43
N LEU A 39 6.57 -2.88 -13.02
CA LEU A 39 5.32 -2.42 -12.40
C LEU A 39 5.56 -1.70 -11.07
N ARG A 40 6.50 -2.20 -10.27
CA ARG A 40 6.88 -1.60 -8.98
C ARG A 40 7.47 -0.20 -9.18
N GLU A 41 8.19 0.05 -10.27
CA GLU A 41 8.71 1.37 -10.59
C GLU A 41 7.60 2.39 -10.79
N THR A 42 6.49 2.01 -11.44
CA THR A 42 5.28 2.85 -11.54
C THR A 42 4.76 3.21 -10.15
N CYS A 43 4.64 2.26 -9.22
CA CYS A 43 4.21 2.56 -7.85
C CYS A 43 5.12 3.58 -7.12
N MET A 44 6.41 3.59 -7.43
CA MET A 44 7.38 4.45 -6.74
C MET A 44 7.45 5.85 -7.31
N LYS A 45 7.38 5.98 -8.64
CA LYS A 45 7.63 7.25 -9.33
C LYS A 45 6.36 7.92 -9.83
N ASN A 46 5.34 7.14 -10.18
CA ASN A 46 4.15 7.58 -10.91
C ASN A 46 2.90 6.89 -10.36
N CYS A 47 2.72 6.90 -9.03
CA CYS A 47 1.56 6.29 -8.39
C CYS A 47 0.26 6.91 -8.94
N LEU A 48 -0.74 6.06 -9.23
CA LEU A 48 -2.07 6.51 -9.68
C LEU A 48 -2.89 7.15 -8.55
N HIS A 49 -2.51 6.89 -7.31
CA HIS A 49 -3.20 7.35 -6.12
C HIS A 49 -2.39 8.41 -5.39
N THR A 50 -3.12 9.30 -4.74
CA THR A 50 -2.61 10.42 -3.97
C THR A 50 -2.45 10.02 -2.50
N THR A 51 -1.57 10.75 -1.81
CA THR A 51 -1.44 10.68 -0.36
C THR A 51 -2.76 11.01 0.35
N TYR A 52 -3.61 11.84 -0.24
CA TYR A 52 -4.92 12.20 0.31
C TYR A 52 -5.88 11.00 0.34
N GLU A 53 -6.02 10.29 -0.79
CA GLU A 53 -6.88 9.10 -0.88
C GLU A 53 -6.42 8.01 0.10
N PHE A 54 -5.11 7.79 0.21
CA PHE A 54 -4.56 6.84 1.17
C PHE A 54 -4.87 7.21 2.63
N HIS A 55 -4.72 8.49 3.00
CA HIS A 55 -5.02 8.93 4.36
C HIS A 55 -6.51 8.85 4.70
N HIS A 56 -7.38 9.18 3.75
CA HIS A 56 -8.82 9.02 3.96
C HIS A 56 -9.20 7.56 4.15
N TRP A 57 -8.63 6.66 3.34
CA TRP A 57 -8.83 5.23 3.51
C TRP A 57 -8.36 4.72 4.88
N LEU A 58 -7.22 5.20 5.38
CA LEU A 58 -6.75 4.86 6.73
C LEU A 58 -7.79 5.25 7.81
N ILE A 59 -8.35 6.46 7.71
CA ILE A 59 -9.37 6.96 8.64
C ILE A 59 -10.64 6.09 8.56
N GLU A 60 -11.09 5.77 7.35
CA GLU A 60 -12.27 4.93 7.12
C GLU A 60 -12.11 3.51 7.68
N LYS A 61 -10.91 2.95 7.62
CA LYS A 61 -10.59 1.63 8.19
C LYS A 61 -10.29 1.68 9.69
N GLY A 62 -10.31 2.86 10.32
CA GLY A 62 -10.08 3.03 11.76
C GLY A 62 -8.61 3.01 12.18
N TYR A 63 -7.66 3.22 11.25
CA TYR A 63 -6.25 3.35 11.58
C TYR A 63 -5.95 4.67 12.30
N LEU A 64 -5.01 4.62 13.25
CA LEU A 64 -4.49 5.78 13.95
C LEU A 64 -3.04 6.06 13.49
N LEU A 65 -2.76 7.31 13.12
CA LEU A 65 -1.40 7.76 12.80
C LEU A 65 -0.63 8.08 14.08
N LEU A 66 0.45 7.35 14.32
CA LEU A 66 1.30 7.52 15.49
C LEU A 66 2.65 8.11 15.08
N ARG A 67 3.04 9.23 15.70
CA ARG A 67 4.37 9.81 15.56
C ARG A 67 5.18 9.49 16.82
N PRO A 68 6.24 8.65 16.75
CA PRO A 68 7.11 8.43 17.91
C PRO A 68 7.83 9.72 18.31
N LYS A 69 8.36 9.75 19.54
CA LYS A 69 9.23 10.84 20.03
C LYS A 69 10.64 10.70 19.48
#